data_AF-A0A0M4LH79-F1
#
_entry.id   AF-A0A0M4LH79-F1
#
_cell.length_a   1.000
_cell.length_b   1.000
_cell.length_c   1.000
_cell.angle_alpha   90.00
_cell.angle_beta   90.00
_cell.angle_gamma   90.00
#
_symmetry.space_group_name_H-M   'P 1'
#
loop_
_entity.id
_entity.type
_entity.pdbx_description
1 polymer ?
#
loop_
_entity_poly.entity_id
_entity_poly.type
_entity_poly.pdbx_seq_one_letter_code
_entity_poly.pdbx_strand_id
1 'polypeptide(L)'
;MSVPTEQDILIVSTEIEHIHSIQADVETDLAILVDKADEVKQELHLEKQQHRQNMHSLKSDIQPTAQHMQQDIEQIVHAEQLHAEYAELIALHARFNKALDDAGQATQNDEKYKPRECFQSDFWYSMNNTIRSILQQCHFQGADTADFSRSSFDVEIAGYSKADEQGKGYCAFLNSVVMLAFHDYLNEQSEHAPGWLLIDTPLHGFDEGIRPLEDSSMKVGLFSYLAKQAVSQQIIIIENTNHMAGIPLDDNINIVEFSKDKHNGRYGYLDGIYDVSDES
;
A
#
# COMPACT_ATOMS: atom_id res chain seq x y z
N MET A 1 -110.54 37.49 12.39
CA MET A 1 -109.65 36.38 12.02
C MET A 1 -110.25 35.78 10.76
N SER A 2 -109.62 36.00 9.60
CA SER A 2 -110.11 35.40 8.34
C SER A 2 -109.98 33.90 8.47
N VAL A 3 -111.12 33.21 8.36
CA VAL A 3 -111.17 31.74 8.36
C VAL A 3 -110.44 31.29 7.09
N PRO A 4 -109.45 30.38 7.19
CA PRO A 4 -108.70 29.94 6.03
C PRO A 4 -109.68 29.39 4.99
N THR A 5 -109.50 29.78 3.73
CA THR A 5 -110.31 29.22 2.65
C THR A 5 -109.97 27.74 2.48
N GLU A 6 -110.93 26.89 2.09
CA GLU A 6 -110.71 25.44 1.89
C GLU A 6 -109.48 25.15 0.99
N GLN A 7 -109.22 26.06 0.06
CA GLN A 7 -108.06 26.05 -0.83
C GLN A 7 -106.72 26.29 -0.10
N ASP A 8 -106.68 27.16 0.92
CA ASP A 8 -105.47 27.43 1.71
C ASP A 8 -105.11 26.24 2.61
N ILE A 9 -106.13 25.56 3.18
CA ILE A 9 -105.94 24.36 3.99
C ILE A 9 -105.43 23.20 3.13
N LEU A 10 -105.97 23.04 1.91
CA LEU A 10 -105.51 22.02 0.97
C LEU A 10 -104.06 22.24 0.54
N ILE A 11 -103.67 23.49 0.22
CA ILE A 11 -102.29 23.84 -0.18
C ILE A 11 -101.30 23.56 0.96
N VAL A 12 -101.63 23.95 2.20
CA VAL A 12 -100.76 23.69 3.36
C VAL A 12 -100.68 22.19 3.67
N SER A 13 -101.77 21.44 3.50
CA SER A 13 -101.77 19.98 3.70
C SER A 13 -100.90 19.28 2.66
N THR A 14 -100.97 19.66 1.37
CA THR A 14 -100.10 19.12 0.32
C THR A 14 -98.64 19.47 0.54
N GLU A 15 -98.36 20.67 1.06
CA GLU A 15 -96.98 21.08 1.37
C GLU A 15 -96.41 20.32 2.58
N ILE A 16 -97.23 20.05 3.60
CA ILE A 16 -96.84 19.21 4.75
C ILE A 16 -96.55 17.77 4.30
N GLU A 17 -97.37 17.19 3.42
CA GLU A 17 -97.10 15.86 2.85
C GLU A 17 -95.81 15.84 2.02
N HIS A 18 -95.55 16.90 1.25
CA HIS A 18 -94.30 17.05 0.49
C HIS A 18 -93.07 17.18 1.41
N ILE A 19 -93.16 17.96 2.49
CA ILE A 19 -92.10 18.07 3.50
C ILE A 19 -91.85 16.73 4.20
N HIS A 20 -92.90 15.96 4.52
CA HIS A 20 -92.74 14.62 5.08
C HIS A 20 -92.09 13.64 4.10
N SER A 21 -92.42 13.72 2.81
CA SER A 21 -91.74 12.94 1.77
C SER A 21 -90.25 13.28 1.71
N ILE A 22 -89.90 14.57 1.71
CA ILE A 22 -88.51 15.03 1.69
C ILE A 22 -87.76 14.60 2.96
N GLN A 23 -88.39 14.64 4.13
CA GLN A 23 -87.78 14.15 5.37
C GLN A 23 -87.46 12.66 5.30
N ALA A 24 -88.39 11.85 4.78
CA ALA A 24 -88.16 10.41 4.61
C ALA A 24 -87.04 10.11 3.61
N ASP A 25 -86.97 10.88 2.50
CA ASP A 25 -85.90 10.77 1.52
C ASP A 25 -84.54 11.14 2.12
N VAL A 26 -84.48 12.23 2.92
CA VAL A 26 -83.25 12.66 3.61
C VAL A 26 -82.79 11.66 4.67
N GLU A 27 -83.71 11.06 5.42
CA GLU A 27 -83.37 9.98 6.38
C GLU A 27 -82.80 8.74 5.66
N THR A 28 -83.36 8.42 4.49
CA THR A 28 -82.89 7.31 3.64
C THR A 28 -81.50 7.59 3.09
N ASP A 29 -81.27 8.79 2.55
CA ASP A 29 -79.97 9.21 2.04
C ASP A 29 -78.91 9.27 3.15
N LEU A 30 -79.28 9.73 4.35
CA LEU A 30 -78.38 9.75 5.51
C LEU A 30 -77.98 8.34 5.92
N ALA A 31 -78.91 7.38 5.93
CA ALA A 31 -78.60 5.98 6.21
C ALA A 31 -77.63 5.39 5.18
N ILE A 32 -77.86 5.65 3.89
CA ILE A 32 -76.96 5.21 2.80
C ILE A 32 -75.55 5.81 2.94
N LEU A 33 -75.45 7.08 3.34
CA LEU A 33 -74.18 7.77 3.53
C LEU A 33 -73.42 7.23 4.75
N VAL A 34 -74.12 6.88 5.84
CA VAL A 34 -73.51 6.26 7.02
C VAL A 34 -72.94 4.88 6.67
N ASP A 35 -73.71 4.04 5.96
CA ASP A 35 -73.24 2.72 5.54
C ASP A 35 -72.00 2.83 4.63
N LYS A 36 -72.01 3.74 3.65
CA LYS A 36 -70.83 4.01 2.80
C LYS A 36 -69.63 4.53 3.60
N ALA A 37 -69.86 5.38 4.60
CA ALA A 37 -68.77 5.89 5.43
C ALA A 37 -68.12 4.78 6.28
N ASP A 38 -68.91 3.81 6.73
CA ASP A 38 -68.42 2.65 7.47
C ASP A 38 -67.71 1.64 6.56
N GLU A 39 -68.20 1.40 5.34
CA GLU A 39 -67.48 0.62 4.32
C GLU A 39 -66.09 1.23 4.03
N VAL A 40 -66.04 2.53 3.73
CA VAL A 40 -64.77 3.23 3.45
C VAL A 40 -63.81 3.18 4.63
N LYS A 41 -64.32 3.25 5.88
CA LYS A 41 -63.48 3.10 7.08
C LYS A 41 -62.90 1.70 7.19
N GLN A 42 -63.69 0.67 6.89
CA GLN A 42 -63.21 -0.71 6.93
C GLN A 42 -62.14 -0.96 5.86
N GLU A 43 -62.37 -0.50 4.64
CA GLU A 43 -61.36 -0.57 3.56
C GLU A 43 -60.08 0.16 3.95
N LEU A 44 -60.18 1.39 4.48
CA LEU A 44 -59.01 2.16 4.92
C LEU A 44 -58.25 1.44 6.05
N HIS A 45 -58.95 0.73 6.94
CA HIS A 45 -58.31 -0.04 8.00
C HIS A 45 -57.53 -1.23 7.43
N LEU A 46 -58.13 -1.96 6.49
CA LEU A 46 -57.51 -3.10 5.82
C LEU A 46 -56.27 -2.67 5.04
N GLU A 47 -56.36 -1.57 4.30
CA GLU A 47 -55.25 -1.05 3.51
C GLU A 47 -54.11 -0.52 4.39
N LYS A 48 -54.42 0.12 5.52
CA LYS A 48 -53.40 0.48 6.53
C LYS A 48 -52.70 -0.74 7.13
N GLN A 49 -53.42 -1.84 7.31
CA GLN A 49 -52.83 -3.09 7.82
C GLN A 49 -51.91 -3.72 6.78
N GLN A 50 -52.33 -3.80 5.52
CA GLN A 50 -51.49 -4.26 4.42
C GLN A 50 -50.24 -3.39 4.25
N HIS A 51 -50.39 -2.07 4.32
CA HIS A 51 -49.24 -1.15 4.25
C HIS A 51 -48.21 -1.43 5.37
N ARG A 52 -48.68 -1.67 6.61
CA ARG A 52 -47.78 -2.03 7.72
C ARG A 52 -47.06 -3.35 7.48
N GLN A 53 -47.75 -4.37 6.95
CA GLN A 53 -47.15 -5.66 6.63
C GLN A 53 -46.09 -5.51 5.53
N ASN A 54 -46.42 -4.79 4.45
CA ASN A 54 -45.47 -4.52 3.36
C ASN A 54 -44.24 -3.75 3.84
N MET A 55 -44.42 -2.75 4.72
CA MET A 55 -43.30 -2.02 5.32
C MET A 55 -42.45 -2.86 6.25
N HIS A 56 -43.06 -3.84 6.94
CA HIS A 56 -42.29 -4.78 7.75
C HIS A 56 -41.43 -5.67 6.86
N SER A 57 -41.99 -6.34 5.86
CA SER A 57 -41.25 -7.19 4.92
C SER A 57 -40.17 -6.42 4.15
N LEU A 58 -40.43 -5.17 3.78
CA LEU A 58 -39.42 -4.32 3.14
C LEU A 58 -38.20 -4.11 4.05
N LYS A 59 -38.43 -3.86 5.34
CA LYS A 59 -37.36 -3.57 6.31
C LYS A 59 -36.66 -4.81 6.86
N SER A 60 -37.39 -5.89 7.11
CA SER A 60 -36.84 -7.09 7.72
C SER A 60 -36.12 -7.98 6.71
N ASP A 61 -36.63 -8.04 5.48
CA ASP A 61 -36.20 -9.06 4.52
C ASP A 61 -35.50 -8.39 3.33
N ILE A 62 -36.21 -7.50 2.62
CA ILE A 62 -35.75 -6.98 1.32
C ILE A 62 -34.53 -6.06 1.49
N GLN A 63 -34.56 -5.14 2.45
CA GLN A 63 -33.51 -4.15 2.63
C GLN A 63 -32.16 -4.77 3.08
N PRO A 64 -32.12 -5.69 4.06
CA PRO A 64 -30.88 -6.40 4.41
C PRO A 64 -30.35 -7.26 3.26
N THR A 65 -31.22 -7.96 2.52
CA THR A 65 -30.78 -8.74 1.35
C THR A 65 -30.18 -7.85 0.26
N ALA A 66 -30.78 -6.69 -0.01
CA ALA A 66 -30.24 -5.73 -0.97
C ALA A 66 -28.86 -5.20 -0.55
N GLN A 67 -28.66 -4.93 0.75
CA GLN A 67 -27.37 -4.51 1.29
C GLN A 67 -26.31 -5.60 1.16
N HIS A 68 -26.66 -6.85 1.48
CA HIS A 68 -25.76 -7.99 1.32
C HIS A 68 -25.37 -8.18 -0.16
N MET A 69 -26.33 -8.09 -1.08
CA MET A 69 -26.06 -8.18 -2.51
C MET A 69 -25.14 -7.06 -3.01
N GLN A 70 -25.26 -5.84 -2.46
CA GLN A 70 -24.33 -4.76 -2.78
C GLN A 70 -22.90 -5.07 -2.32
N GLN A 71 -22.74 -5.61 -1.11
CA GLN A 71 -21.44 -6.04 -0.60
C GLN A 71 -20.83 -7.16 -1.44
N ASP A 72 -21.64 -8.13 -1.86
CA ASP A 72 -21.18 -9.21 -2.74
C ASP A 72 -20.71 -8.67 -4.09
N ILE A 73 -21.44 -7.70 -4.68
CA ILE A 73 -21.04 -7.03 -5.92
C ILE A 73 -19.71 -6.30 -5.75
N GLU A 74 -19.53 -5.56 -4.66
CA GLU A 74 -18.26 -4.87 -4.37
C GLU A 74 -17.08 -5.85 -4.25
N GLN A 75 -17.28 -7.00 -3.58
CA GLN A 75 -16.27 -8.04 -3.47
C GLN A 75 -15.91 -8.66 -4.83
N ILE A 76 -16.91 -8.89 -5.70
CA ILE A 76 -16.68 -9.41 -7.06
C ILE A 76 -15.89 -8.42 -7.89
N VAL A 77 -16.24 -7.12 -7.85
CA VAL A 77 -15.52 -6.06 -8.58
C VAL A 77 -14.06 -6.00 -8.12
N HIS A 78 -13.81 -6.09 -6.81
CA HIS A 78 -12.45 -6.14 -6.28
C HIS A 78 -11.68 -7.39 -6.74
N ALA A 79 -12.32 -8.55 -6.78
CA ALA A 79 -11.71 -9.78 -7.28
C ALA A 79 -11.35 -9.68 -8.78
N GLU A 80 -12.18 -9.03 -9.60
CA GLU A 80 -11.89 -8.78 -11.01
C GLU A 80 -10.68 -7.85 -11.19
N GLN A 81 -10.56 -6.80 -10.37
CA GLN A 81 -9.40 -5.91 -10.37
C GLN A 81 -8.11 -6.68 -10.06
N LEU A 82 -8.12 -7.50 -9.01
CA LEU A 82 -6.97 -8.33 -8.64
C LEU A 82 -6.60 -9.32 -9.77
N HIS A 83 -7.59 -9.87 -10.46
CA HIS A 83 -7.36 -10.76 -11.59
C HIS A 83 -6.72 -10.04 -12.78
N ALA A 84 -7.12 -8.80 -13.05
CA ALA A 84 -6.52 -7.97 -14.08
C ALA A 84 -5.06 -7.62 -13.76
N GLU A 85 -4.75 -7.23 -12.53
CA GLU A 85 -3.38 -6.97 -12.08
C GLU A 85 -2.50 -8.23 -12.20
N TYR A 86 -3.03 -9.38 -11.80
CA TYR A 86 -2.34 -10.66 -11.93
C TYR A 86 -2.05 -11.02 -13.40
N ALA A 87 -3.00 -10.73 -14.30
CA ALA A 87 -2.81 -10.94 -15.74
C ALA A 87 -1.73 -10.03 -16.32
N GLU A 88 -1.64 -8.76 -15.88
CA GLU A 88 -0.54 -7.86 -16.25
C GLU A 88 0.81 -8.39 -15.79
N LEU A 89 0.89 -8.91 -14.55
CA LEU A 89 2.08 -9.54 -14.00
C LEU A 89 2.53 -10.76 -14.83
N ILE A 90 1.60 -11.62 -15.24
CA ILE A 90 1.89 -12.75 -16.14
C ILE A 90 2.41 -12.25 -17.48
N ALA A 91 1.79 -11.22 -18.06
CA ALA A 91 2.21 -10.66 -19.34
C ALA A 91 3.61 -10.04 -19.25
N LEU A 92 3.92 -9.35 -18.14
CA LEU A 92 5.24 -8.80 -17.88
C LEU A 92 6.29 -9.90 -17.74
N HIS A 93 6.00 -10.96 -16.98
CA HIS A 93 6.87 -12.13 -16.86
C HIS A 93 7.14 -12.81 -18.21
N ALA A 94 6.12 -12.98 -19.05
CA ALA A 94 6.27 -13.53 -20.39
C ALA A 94 7.14 -12.63 -21.30
N ARG A 95 6.98 -11.30 -21.20
CA ARG A 95 7.81 -10.33 -21.92
C ARG A 95 9.27 -10.41 -21.48
N PHE A 96 9.55 -10.51 -20.19
CA PHE A 96 10.92 -10.67 -19.69
C PHE A 96 11.55 -11.98 -20.14
N ASN A 97 10.83 -13.11 -20.05
CA ASN A 97 11.35 -14.39 -20.54
C ASN A 97 11.63 -14.37 -22.04
N LYS A 98 10.73 -13.78 -22.84
CA LYS A 98 10.98 -13.61 -24.27
C LYS A 98 12.21 -12.74 -24.54
N ALA A 99 12.38 -11.64 -23.80
CA ALA A 99 13.57 -10.80 -23.93
C ALA A 99 14.86 -11.54 -23.56
N LEU A 100 14.83 -12.42 -22.55
CA LEU A 100 15.94 -13.29 -22.17
C LEU A 100 16.23 -14.34 -23.26
N ASP A 101 15.19 -14.96 -23.82
CA ASP A 101 15.32 -15.94 -24.92
C ASP A 101 15.90 -15.29 -26.19
N ASP A 102 15.38 -14.12 -26.56
CA ASP A 102 15.84 -13.33 -27.71
C ASP A 102 17.30 -12.86 -27.49
N ALA A 103 17.66 -12.46 -26.27
CA ALA A 103 19.05 -12.13 -25.90
C ALA A 103 19.99 -13.35 -25.95
N GLY A 104 19.48 -14.54 -25.61
CA GLY A 104 20.23 -15.80 -25.70
C GLY A 104 20.46 -16.28 -27.14
N GLN A 105 19.61 -15.85 -28.09
CA GLN A 105 19.72 -16.16 -29.52
C GLN A 105 20.55 -15.13 -30.32
N ALA A 106 20.80 -13.94 -29.76
CA ALA A 106 21.63 -12.92 -30.38
C ALA A 106 23.08 -13.41 -30.47
N THR A 107 23.46 -13.97 -31.63
CA THR A 107 24.81 -14.42 -32.03
C THR A 107 25.65 -14.92 -30.86
N GLN A 108 25.59 -16.23 -30.60
CA GLN A 108 26.59 -16.89 -29.77
C GLN A 108 27.97 -16.68 -30.41
N ASN A 109 28.64 -15.60 -30.02
CA ASN A 109 30.09 -15.62 -29.98
C ASN A 109 30.42 -16.70 -28.96
N ASP A 110 30.88 -17.86 -29.45
CA ASP A 110 31.37 -18.98 -28.62
C ASP A 110 32.54 -18.59 -27.71
N GLU A 111 33.07 -17.37 -27.83
CA GLU A 111 33.95 -16.80 -26.82
C GLU A 111 33.19 -16.58 -25.52
N LYS A 112 33.52 -17.41 -24.53
CA LYS A 112 33.08 -17.26 -23.15
C LYS A 112 33.24 -15.79 -22.73
N TYR A 113 32.14 -15.13 -22.41
CA TYR A 113 32.15 -13.76 -21.92
C TYR A 113 33.08 -13.62 -20.71
N LYS A 114 34.00 -12.65 -20.77
CA LYS A 114 34.97 -12.36 -19.70
C LYS A 114 34.77 -10.92 -19.22
N PRO A 115 33.92 -10.70 -18.20
CA PRO A 115 33.56 -9.36 -17.74
C PRO A 115 34.78 -8.48 -17.38
N ARG A 116 35.83 -9.10 -16.82
CA ARG A 116 37.06 -8.39 -16.42
C ARG A 116 37.82 -7.76 -17.60
N GLU A 117 37.65 -8.28 -18.81
CA GLU A 117 38.28 -7.77 -20.03
C GLU A 117 37.46 -6.65 -20.69
N CYS A 118 36.22 -6.40 -20.21
CA CYS A 118 35.32 -5.39 -20.77
C CYS A 118 35.46 -4.00 -20.12
N PHE A 119 36.19 -3.90 -19.01
CA PHE A 119 36.42 -2.63 -18.34
C PHE A 119 37.40 -1.75 -19.11
N GLN A 120 37.15 -0.44 -19.09
CA GLN A 120 38.02 0.56 -19.70
C GLN A 120 39.36 0.64 -18.96
N SER A 121 40.36 1.27 -19.57
CA SER A 121 41.73 1.32 -19.05
C SER A 121 41.85 2.09 -17.73
N ASP A 122 40.94 3.03 -17.48
CA ASP A 122 40.85 3.88 -16.30
C ASP A 122 40.16 3.21 -15.09
N PHE A 123 39.43 2.11 -15.30
CA PHE A 123 38.72 1.36 -14.26
C PHE A 123 39.57 1.14 -12.99
N TRP A 124 40.79 0.63 -13.15
CA TRP A 124 41.68 0.35 -12.03
C TRP A 124 42.08 1.61 -11.26
N TYR A 125 42.34 2.70 -11.98
CA TYR A 125 42.69 3.98 -11.38
C TYR A 125 41.48 4.57 -10.64
N SER A 126 40.30 4.52 -11.26
CA SER A 126 39.05 4.99 -10.65
C SER A 126 38.73 4.22 -9.38
N MET A 127 38.70 2.88 -9.45
CA MET A 127 38.45 2.02 -8.29
C MET A 127 39.42 2.31 -7.15
N ASN A 128 40.73 2.40 -7.44
CA ASN A 128 41.74 2.70 -6.42
C ASN A 128 41.50 4.03 -5.72
N ASN A 129 41.29 5.10 -6.49
CA ASN A 129 41.11 6.43 -5.91
C ASN A 129 39.81 6.54 -5.14
N THR A 130 38.72 5.98 -5.68
CA THR A 130 37.41 6.01 -5.01
C THR A 130 37.44 5.20 -3.73
N ILE A 131 38.02 3.99 -3.74
CA ILE A 131 38.19 3.18 -2.52
C ILE A 131 39.00 3.94 -1.46
N ARG A 132 40.17 4.51 -1.83
CA ARG A 132 40.99 5.28 -0.87
C ARG A 132 40.24 6.49 -0.32
N SER A 133 39.52 7.23 -1.17
CA SER A 133 38.71 8.38 -0.77
C SER A 133 37.61 7.98 0.22
N ILE A 134 36.88 6.88 -0.05
CA ILE A 134 35.86 6.35 0.86
C ILE A 134 36.50 5.97 2.19
N LEU A 135 37.59 5.20 2.17
CA LEU A 135 38.28 4.75 3.39
C LEU A 135 38.80 5.92 4.24
N GLN A 136 39.34 6.96 3.62
CA GLN A 136 39.78 8.19 4.30
C GLN A 136 38.61 8.92 4.95
N GLN A 137 37.49 9.08 4.24
CA GLN A 137 36.26 9.68 4.78
C GLN A 137 35.65 8.83 5.90
N CYS A 138 35.83 7.52 5.85
CA CYS A 138 35.43 6.60 6.90
C CYS A 138 36.46 6.48 8.03
N HIS A 139 37.55 7.25 8.04
CA HIS A 139 38.59 7.20 9.09
C HIS A 139 39.25 5.82 9.26
N PHE A 140 39.30 5.01 8.20
CA PHE A 140 39.97 3.71 8.23
C PHE A 140 41.49 3.87 8.35
N GLN A 141 42.09 3.21 9.34
CA GLN A 141 43.54 3.21 9.51
C GLN A 141 44.18 2.36 8.41
N GLY A 142 45.08 2.96 7.61
CA GLY A 142 45.71 2.30 6.47
C GLY A 142 45.01 2.57 5.13
N ALA A 143 44.11 3.54 5.06
CA ALA A 143 43.46 3.96 3.81
C ALA A 143 44.48 4.27 2.68
N ASP A 144 45.61 4.91 3.00
CA ASP A 144 46.65 5.24 2.02
C ASP A 144 47.36 4.00 1.44
N THR A 145 47.29 2.87 2.15
CA THR A 145 47.88 1.59 1.75
C THR A 145 46.86 0.64 1.11
N ALA A 146 45.60 1.06 0.98
CA ALA A 146 44.59 0.28 0.30
C ALA A 146 44.82 0.29 -1.22
N ASP A 147 44.66 -0.85 -1.88
CA ASP A 147 44.75 -0.98 -3.33
C ASP A 147 43.73 -2.01 -3.82
N PHE A 148 43.14 -1.80 -4.99
CA PHE A 148 42.21 -2.70 -5.65
C PHE A 148 42.99 -3.59 -6.60
N SER A 149 43.14 -4.84 -6.20
CA SER A 149 44.03 -5.79 -6.83
C SER A 149 43.43 -6.37 -8.11
N ARG A 150 44.23 -6.38 -9.17
CA ARG A 150 43.82 -6.91 -10.49
C ARG A 150 43.65 -8.42 -10.48
N SER A 151 44.40 -9.13 -9.63
CA SER A 151 44.37 -10.59 -9.56
C SER A 151 43.14 -11.06 -8.78
N SER A 152 42.96 -10.58 -7.56
CA SER A 152 41.85 -10.94 -6.68
C SER A 152 40.54 -10.27 -7.09
N PHE A 153 40.60 -9.11 -7.75
CA PHE A 153 39.45 -8.25 -8.03
C PHE A 153 38.78 -7.78 -6.73
N ASP A 154 39.61 -7.47 -5.74
CA ASP A 154 39.19 -7.10 -4.40
C ASP A 154 40.19 -6.12 -3.78
N VAL A 155 39.81 -5.50 -2.67
CA VAL A 155 40.69 -4.61 -1.91
C VAL A 155 41.72 -5.41 -1.11
N GLU A 156 42.98 -4.99 -1.25
CA GLU A 156 44.13 -5.41 -0.45
C GLU A 156 44.58 -4.23 0.43
N ILE A 157 45.00 -4.53 1.65
CA ILE A 157 45.54 -3.54 2.59
C ILE A 157 47.04 -3.82 2.76
N ALA A 158 47.88 -2.86 2.39
CA ALA A 158 49.33 -3.00 2.41
C ALA A 158 49.86 -4.23 1.62
N GLY A 159 49.15 -4.63 0.56
CA GLY A 159 49.50 -5.77 -0.31
C GLY A 159 49.04 -7.13 0.21
N TYR A 160 48.25 -7.17 1.28
CA TYR A 160 47.66 -8.39 1.82
C TYR A 160 46.15 -8.43 1.56
N SER A 161 45.62 -9.64 1.34
CA SER A 161 44.18 -9.85 1.24
C SER A 161 43.48 -9.40 2.51
N LYS A 162 42.32 -8.73 2.36
CA LYS A 162 41.51 -8.35 3.52
C LYS A 162 41.13 -9.54 4.40
N ALA A 163 40.98 -10.73 3.83
CA ALA A 163 40.63 -11.93 4.59
C ALA A 163 41.77 -12.42 5.51
N ASP A 164 43.02 -12.13 5.15
CA ASP A 164 44.20 -12.57 5.88
C ASP A 164 44.54 -11.61 7.03
N GLU A 165 44.34 -10.31 6.82
CA GLU A 165 44.69 -9.27 7.79
C GLU A 165 43.52 -8.79 8.65
N GLN A 166 42.28 -8.97 8.20
CA GLN A 166 41.11 -8.34 8.83
C GLN A 166 40.13 -9.37 9.39
N GLY A 167 39.51 -9.01 10.51
CA GLY A 167 38.39 -9.78 11.06
C GLY A 167 37.16 -9.72 10.15
N LYS A 168 36.25 -10.70 10.28
CA LYS A 168 35.02 -10.79 9.45
C LYS A 168 34.21 -9.49 9.37
N GLY A 169 34.16 -8.72 10.47
CA GLY A 169 33.49 -7.42 10.49
C GLY A 169 34.13 -6.37 9.58
N TYR A 170 35.46 -6.26 9.63
CA TYR A 170 36.19 -5.37 8.73
C TYR A 170 36.08 -5.82 7.27
N CYS A 171 36.00 -7.13 7.02
CA CYS A 171 35.70 -7.64 5.67
C CYS A 171 34.33 -7.20 5.17
N ALA A 172 33.28 -7.23 6.02
CA ALA A 172 31.95 -6.75 5.65
C ALA A 172 31.97 -5.27 5.28
N PHE A 173 32.59 -4.44 6.12
CA PHE A 173 32.80 -3.02 5.85
C PHE A 173 33.54 -2.79 4.51
N LEU A 174 34.66 -3.50 4.28
CA LEU A 174 35.44 -3.36 3.06
C LEU A 174 34.68 -3.84 1.81
N ASN A 175 33.82 -4.87 1.93
CA ASN A 175 32.91 -5.27 0.84
C ASN A 175 31.99 -4.12 0.44
N SER A 176 31.40 -3.42 1.41
CA SER A 176 30.55 -2.26 1.16
C SER A 176 31.31 -1.14 0.45
N VAL A 177 32.55 -0.86 0.87
CA VAL A 177 33.41 0.15 0.21
C VAL A 177 33.70 -0.22 -1.25
N VAL A 178 34.01 -1.49 -1.53
CA VAL A 178 34.25 -1.96 -2.91
C VAL A 178 32.98 -1.81 -3.76
N MET A 179 31.81 -2.16 -3.22
CA MET A 179 30.53 -1.99 -3.93
C MET A 179 30.18 -0.53 -4.19
N LEU A 180 30.43 0.36 -3.23
CA LEU A 180 30.23 1.80 -3.41
C LEU A 180 31.14 2.35 -4.51
N ALA A 181 32.43 2.03 -4.47
CA ALA A 181 33.37 2.48 -5.50
C ALA A 181 33.01 1.94 -6.90
N PHE A 182 32.55 0.69 -6.98
CA PHE A 182 32.13 0.10 -8.23
C PHE A 182 30.85 0.73 -8.77
N HIS A 183 29.88 0.99 -7.90
CA HIS A 183 28.64 1.66 -8.26
C HIS A 183 28.90 3.10 -8.73
N ASP A 184 29.76 3.85 -8.04
CA ASP A 184 30.16 5.20 -8.45
C ASP A 184 30.82 5.18 -9.85
N TYR A 185 31.72 4.21 -10.11
CA TYR A 185 32.32 4.03 -11.44
C TYR A 185 31.28 3.72 -12.52
N LEU A 186 30.31 2.83 -12.24
CA LEU A 186 29.26 2.51 -13.20
C LEU A 186 28.37 3.72 -13.49
N ASN A 187 28.06 4.55 -12.51
CA ASN A 187 27.24 5.73 -12.71
C ASN A 187 27.94 6.82 -13.52
N GLU A 188 29.27 6.88 -13.45
CA GLU A 188 30.06 7.82 -14.27
C GLU A 188 30.32 7.31 -15.69
N GLN A 189 30.62 6.01 -15.85
CA GLN A 189 31.18 5.47 -17.10
C GLN A 189 30.23 4.57 -17.90
N SER A 190 29.08 4.16 -17.35
CA SER A 190 28.13 3.27 -18.03
C SER A 190 27.04 4.06 -18.75
N GLU A 191 26.72 3.66 -19.98
CA GLU A 191 25.52 4.13 -20.70
C GLU A 191 24.22 3.69 -19.99
N HIS A 192 24.28 2.55 -19.29
CA HIS A 192 23.16 1.97 -18.56
C HIS A 192 23.54 1.84 -17.09
N ALA A 193 23.65 2.98 -16.43
CA ALA A 193 23.88 3.08 -14.98
C ALA A 193 22.69 2.48 -14.20
N PRO A 194 22.92 1.63 -13.17
CA PRO A 194 21.83 1.04 -12.38
C PRO A 194 20.96 2.07 -11.66
N GLY A 195 21.56 3.18 -11.19
CA GLY A 195 20.87 4.26 -10.48
C GLY A 195 20.47 3.93 -9.03
N TRP A 196 20.69 2.70 -8.57
CA TRP A 196 20.42 2.28 -7.21
C TRP A 196 21.41 1.22 -6.70
N LEU A 197 21.62 1.20 -5.38
CA LEU A 197 22.49 0.26 -4.67
C LEU A 197 21.79 -0.31 -3.43
N LEU A 198 21.81 -1.63 -3.28
CA LEU A 198 21.33 -2.33 -2.08
C LEU A 198 22.52 -2.96 -1.34
N ILE A 199 22.66 -2.67 -0.05
CA ILE A 199 23.70 -3.25 0.80
C ILE A 199 23.04 -3.95 1.99
N ASP A 200 23.28 -5.26 2.10
CA ASP A 200 22.79 -6.10 3.20
C ASP A 200 23.86 -6.21 4.29
N THR A 201 23.53 -5.75 5.50
CA THR A 201 24.35 -5.81 6.72
C THR A 201 25.79 -5.29 6.56
N PRO A 202 26.01 -4.03 6.14
CA PRO A 202 27.35 -3.46 5.97
C PRO A 202 28.21 -3.51 7.24
N LEU A 203 27.59 -3.61 8.42
CA LEU A 203 28.26 -3.63 9.71
C LEU A 203 28.26 -5.02 10.38
N HIS A 204 27.98 -6.10 9.63
CA HIS A 204 27.90 -7.44 10.20
C HIS A 204 29.18 -7.86 10.94
N GLY A 205 29.10 -8.07 12.25
CA GLY A 205 30.25 -8.43 13.08
C GLY A 205 31.32 -7.34 13.17
N PHE A 206 30.98 -6.11 12.78
CA PHE A 206 31.87 -4.95 12.83
C PHE A 206 31.91 -4.36 14.25
N ASP A 207 33.05 -4.58 14.90
CA ASP A 207 33.39 -4.05 16.20
C ASP A 207 34.69 -3.24 16.10
N GLU A 208 34.59 -1.97 16.47
CA GLU A 208 35.68 -1.00 16.44
C GLU A 208 36.42 -0.91 17.77
N GLY A 209 35.97 -1.66 18.79
CA GLY A 209 36.40 -1.51 20.16
C GLY A 209 35.99 -0.17 20.77
N ILE A 210 36.48 0.12 21.98
CA ILE A 210 36.26 1.41 22.65
C ILE A 210 37.29 2.41 22.09
N ARG A 211 36.91 3.21 21.10
CA ARG A 211 37.69 4.37 20.63
C ARG A 211 37.21 5.66 21.30
N PRO A 212 38.08 6.63 21.64
CA PRO A 212 37.71 7.77 22.49
C PRO A 212 36.91 8.90 21.82
N LEU A 213 36.46 8.76 20.57
CA LEU A 213 35.67 9.79 19.89
C LEU A 213 34.57 9.14 19.03
N GLU A 214 33.31 9.32 19.43
CA GLU A 214 32.12 8.83 18.72
C GLU A 214 31.97 9.52 17.34
N ASP A 215 32.37 10.79 17.23
CA ASP A 215 32.26 11.60 16.01
C ASP A 215 33.23 11.21 14.87
N SER A 216 34.19 10.31 15.13
CA SER A 216 35.17 9.86 14.13
C SER A 216 35.25 8.33 13.97
N SER A 217 34.19 7.62 14.38
CA SER A 217 34.11 6.17 14.20
C SER A 217 33.92 5.81 12.72
N MET A 218 34.37 4.62 12.29
CA MET A 218 34.21 4.19 10.90
C MET A 218 32.74 3.91 10.57
N LYS A 219 31.93 3.49 11.54
CA LYS A 219 30.47 3.36 11.36
C LYS A 219 29.84 4.69 10.97
N VAL A 220 30.12 5.74 11.76
CA VAL A 220 29.61 7.09 11.49
C VAL A 220 30.14 7.62 10.15
N GLY A 221 31.42 7.39 9.86
CA GLY A 221 32.02 7.79 8.59
C GLY A 221 31.38 7.12 7.37
N LEU A 222 31.09 5.81 7.44
CA LEU A 222 30.42 5.08 6.37
C LEU A 222 29.02 5.62 6.10
N PHE A 223 28.20 5.78 7.14
CA PHE A 223 26.83 6.30 6.97
C PHE A 223 26.81 7.77 6.55
N SER A 224 27.79 8.56 6.98
CA SER A 224 27.98 9.92 6.48
C SER A 224 28.35 9.95 4.99
N TYR A 225 29.17 9.00 4.52
CA TYR A 225 29.48 8.86 3.09
C TYR A 225 28.25 8.45 2.29
N LEU A 226 27.51 7.45 2.77
CA LEU A 226 26.28 6.95 2.15
C LEU A 226 25.22 8.06 2.01
N ALA A 227 25.02 8.85 3.07
CA ALA A 227 24.08 9.98 3.03
C ALA A 227 24.45 11.02 1.96
N LYS A 228 25.75 11.31 1.79
CA LYS A 228 26.23 12.22 0.73
C LYS A 228 25.99 11.64 -0.67
N GLN A 229 26.25 10.34 -0.85
CA GLN A 229 26.06 9.67 -2.14
C GLN A 229 24.58 9.50 -2.51
N ALA A 230 23.70 9.37 -1.52
CA ALA A 230 22.25 9.24 -1.75
C ALA A 230 21.63 10.46 -2.47
N VAL A 231 22.34 11.59 -2.57
CA VAL A 231 21.91 12.76 -3.34
C VAL A 231 21.85 12.49 -4.85
N SER A 232 22.74 11.63 -5.36
CA SER A 232 22.85 11.32 -6.79
C SER A 232 22.27 9.96 -7.18
N GLN A 233 21.90 9.12 -6.22
CA GLN A 233 21.43 7.75 -6.46
C GLN A 233 20.58 7.20 -5.30
N GLN A 234 19.73 6.21 -5.58
CA GLN A 234 19.00 5.54 -4.50
C GLN A 234 19.91 4.53 -3.78
N ILE A 235 20.05 4.66 -2.46
CA ILE A 235 20.79 3.69 -1.66
C ILE A 235 19.82 3.08 -0.64
N ILE A 236 19.76 1.74 -0.63
CA ILE A 236 18.95 0.96 0.29
C ILE A 236 19.91 0.16 1.17
N ILE A 237 19.74 0.28 2.49
CA ILE A 237 20.56 -0.43 3.47
C ILE A 237 19.63 -1.25 4.34
N ILE A 238 19.98 -2.53 4.51
CA ILE A 238 19.31 -3.41 5.45
C ILE A 238 20.31 -3.67 6.57
N GLU A 239 19.94 -3.33 7.81
CA GLU A 239 20.84 -3.49 8.95
C GLU A 239 20.04 -3.76 10.23
N ASN A 240 20.66 -4.46 11.18
CA ASN A 240 20.08 -4.68 12.49
C ASN A 240 20.16 -3.40 13.34
N THR A 241 19.09 -3.10 14.07
CA THR A 241 18.96 -1.87 14.87
C THR A 241 20.07 -1.70 15.92
N ASN A 242 20.57 -2.80 16.49
CA ASN A 242 21.68 -2.78 17.45
C ASN A 242 23.02 -2.31 16.83
N HIS A 243 23.21 -2.47 15.51
CA HIS A 243 24.41 -1.99 14.82
C HIS A 243 24.33 -0.50 14.47
N MET A 244 23.11 0.07 14.46
CA MET A 244 22.83 1.46 14.12
C MET A 244 22.92 2.43 15.32
N ALA A 245 23.09 1.90 16.53
CA ALA A 245 23.20 2.73 17.74
C ALA A 245 24.39 3.71 17.65
N GLY A 246 24.14 4.99 17.93
CA GLY A 246 25.15 6.05 17.90
C GLY A 246 25.48 6.60 16.51
N ILE A 247 24.83 6.12 15.44
CA ILE A 247 24.99 6.65 14.09
C ILE A 247 24.01 7.83 13.90
N PRO A 248 24.50 9.05 13.62
CA PRO A 248 23.62 10.17 13.29
C PRO A 248 23.01 9.94 11.91
N LEU A 249 21.67 9.94 11.83
CA LEU A 249 20.92 9.83 10.59
C LEU A 249 20.33 11.19 10.24
N ASP A 250 20.43 11.58 8.98
CA ASP A 250 19.83 12.82 8.45
C ASP A 250 18.30 12.68 8.39
N ASP A 251 17.57 13.78 8.63
CA ASP A 251 16.10 13.84 8.56
C ASP A 251 15.55 13.45 7.17
N ASN A 252 16.36 13.54 6.12
CA ASN A 252 15.98 13.20 4.75
C ASN A 252 16.05 11.68 4.45
N ILE A 253 16.48 10.85 5.40
CA ILE A 253 16.56 9.39 5.22
C ILE A 253 15.21 8.75 5.53
N ASN A 254 14.71 7.93 4.61
CA ASN A 254 13.55 7.09 4.87
C ASN A 254 13.94 5.87 5.72
N ILE A 255 13.46 5.81 6.96
CA ILE A 255 13.73 4.70 7.89
C ILE A 255 12.49 3.82 7.97
N VAL A 256 12.66 2.53 7.67
CA VAL A 256 11.62 1.50 7.85
C VAL A 256 12.10 0.52 8.91
N GLU A 257 11.58 0.65 10.12
CA GLU A 257 11.93 -0.23 11.23
C GLU A 257 11.06 -1.49 11.23
N PHE A 258 11.70 -2.67 11.28
CA PHE A 258 11.02 -3.96 11.46
C PHE A 258 11.10 -4.38 12.92
N SER A 259 10.08 -4.00 13.69
CA SER A 259 10.04 -4.12 15.16
C SER A 259 9.40 -5.42 15.65
N LYS A 260 8.65 -6.14 14.79
CA LYS A 260 7.71 -7.19 15.18
C LYS A 260 6.57 -6.71 16.10
N ASP A 261 6.33 -5.41 16.15
CA ASP A 261 5.19 -4.79 16.83
C ASP A 261 4.09 -4.44 15.82
N LYS A 262 2.83 -4.74 16.14
CA LYS A 262 1.67 -4.45 15.28
C LYS A 262 1.31 -2.95 15.25
N HIS A 263 1.78 -2.18 16.23
CA HIS A 263 1.40 -0.79 16.44
C HIS A 263 2.57 0.19 16.30
N ASN A 264 3.80 -0.30 16.19
CA ASN A 264 4.99 0.53 16.06
C ASN A 264 5.90 0.00 14.95
N GLY A 265 6.17 0.77 13.91
CA GLY A 265 6.97 0.31 12.75
C GLY A 265 6.27 -0.78 11.93
N ARG A 266 7.05 -1.63 11.26
CA ARG A 266 6.55 -2.80 10.51
C ARG A 266 6.71 -4.08 11.33
N TYR A 267 5.67 -4.91 11.33
CA TYR A 267 5.72 -6.21 11.99
C TYR A 267 6.71 -7.17 11.30
N GLY A 268 6.70 -7.20 9.96
CA GLY A 268 7.61 -8.01 9.16
C GLY A 268 7.72 -7.47 7.73
N TYR A 269 8.40 -8.23 6.86
CA TYR A 269 8.63 -7.82 5.47
C TYR A 269 7.35 -7.74 4.63
N LEU A 270 6.33 -8.53 4.97
CA LEU A 270 5.03 -8.54 4.32
C LEU A 270 4.02 -7.73 5.12
N ASP A 271 3.25 -6.90 4.43
CA ASP A 271 2.21 -6.10 5.07
C ASP A 271 1.00 -6.97 5.44
N GLY A 272 0.39 -6.71 6.59
CA GLY A 272 -0.77 -7.44 7.11
C GLY A 272 -0.53 -8.90 7.52
N ILE A 273 0.71 -9.40 7.51
CA ILE A 273 1.06 -10.76 7.94
C ILE A 273 1.65 -10.72 9.36
N TYR A 274 1.03 -11.45 10.28
CA TYR A 274 1.42 -11.53 11.70
C TYR A 274 1.72 -12.99 12.09
N ASP A 275 2.63 -13.23 13.04
CA ASP A 275 2.78 -14.59 13.57
C ASP A 275 1.52 -14.99 14.31
N VAL A 276 1.09 -16.23 14.07
CA VAL A 276 -0.11 -16.83 14.68
C VAL A 276 0.00 -16.89 16.22
N SER A 277 1.22 -16.89 16.76
CA SER A 277 1.46 -16.85 18.21
C SER A 277 1.09 -15.53 18.87
N ASP A 278 1.01 -14.44 18.10
CA ASP A 278 0.82 -13.08 18.61
C ASP A 278 -0.63 -12.59 18.43
N GLU A 279 -1.57 -13.51 18.14
CA GLU A 279 -3.01 -13.24 18.01
C GLU A 279 -3.80 -13.32 19.34
N SER A 280 -3.13 -13.53 20.48
CA SER A 280 -3.76 -13.60 21.81
C SER A 280 -3.75 -12.28 22.58
#